data_AF-A0A2R6CIF4-F1
#
_entry.id   AF-A0A2R6CIF4-F1
#
_cell.length_a   1.000
_cell.length_b   1.000
_cell.length_c   1.000
_cell.angle_alpha   90.00
_cell.angle_beta   90.00
_cell.angle_gamma   90.00
#
_symmetry.space_group_name_H-M   'P 1'
#
loop_
_entity.id
_entity.type
_entity.pdbx_description
1 polymer ?
#
loop_
_entity_poly.entity_id
_entity_poly.type
_entity_poly.pdbx_seq_one_letter_code
_entity_poly.pdbx_strand_id
1 'polypeptide(L)'
;MQSDLELDGLVLDIDGVLVDVSESYRRAIVESIDRVYGETIAREDVQRFKEAGGFTNDWELTSAAALYLLARREASDRPAPLADVPVFTEAIAGAGGGLEGARAVVSEALPCGPGERALAALDGDRLRNHFQALYLGGELYREL
;
A
#
# COMPACT_ATOMS: atom_id res chain seq x y z
N MET A 1 -27.31 -35.43 29.75
CA MET A 1 -27.94 -34.97 28.51
C MET A 1 -27.22 -33.68 28.13
N GLN A 2 -26.13 -33.81 27.37
CA GLN A 2 -25.42 -32.67 26.81
C GLN A 2 -26.18 -32.29 25.54
N SER A 3 -26.65 -31.05 25.48
CA SER A 3 -27.27 -30.48 24.29
C SER A 3 -26.20 -30.31 23.23
N ASP A 4 -26.34 -31.06 22.14
CA ASP A 4 -25.62 -30.84 20.89
C ASP A 4 -25.89 -29.40 20.43
N LEU A 5 -24.82 -28.62 20.26
CA LEU A 5 -24.87 -27.33 19.58
C LEU A 5 -25.01 -27.64 18.08
N GLU A 6 -26.23 -27.60 17.55
CA GLU A 6 -26.45 -27.57 16.11
C GLU A 6 -25.92 -26.22 15.57
N LEU A 7 -24.82 -26.30 14.82
CA LEU A 7 -24.19 -25.19 14.12
C LEU A 7 -24.82 -25.09 12.73
N ASP A 8 -25.81 -24.22 12.55
CA ASP A 8 -26.57 -24.05 11.29
C ASP A 8 -25.81 -23.28 10.19
N GLY A 9 -24.53 -22.97 10.39
CA GLY A 9 -23.70 -22.39 9.35
C GLY A 9 -22.44 -21.71 9.87
N LEU A 10 -21.32 -21.96 9.19
CA LEU A 10 -20.04 -21.30 9.42
C LEU A 10 -19.70 -20.50 8.17
N VAL A 11 -19.75 -19.17 8.26
CA VAL A 11 -19.28 -18.29 7.19
C VAL A 11 -17.81 -18.02 7.43
N LEU A 12 -16.96 -18.66 6.63
CA LEU A 12 -15.52 -18.43 6.60
C LEU A 12 -15.23 -17.42 5.48
N ASP A 13 -14.50 -16.37 5.82
CA ASP A 13 -13.84 -15.54 4.81
C ASP A 13 -12.80 -16.39 4.05
N ILE A 14 -12.52 -16.07 2.79
CA ILE A 14 -11.57 -16.84 1.98
C ILE A 14 -10.14 -16.35 2.20
N ASP A 15 -9.96 -15.04 2.38
CA ASP A 15 -8.63 -14.43 2.44
C ASP A 15 -7.99 -14.60 3.83
N GLY A 16 -6.96 -15.45 3.92
CA GLY A 16 -6.19 -15.69 5.14
C GLY A 16 -6.79 -16.71 6.13
N VAL A 17 -7.93 -17.33 5.82
CA VAL A 17 -8.57 -18.39 6.64
C VAL A 17 -8.36 -19.77 6.04
N LEU A 18 -8.34 -19.89 4.70
CA LEU A 18 -8.14 -21.17 4.00
C LEU A 18 -6.87 -21.23 3.14
N VAL A 19 -6.30 -20.07 2.77
CA VAL A 19 -5.06 -19.94 1.97
C VAL A 19 -4.19 -18.83 2.55
N ASP A 20 -2.90 -19.08 2.75
CA ASP A 20 -1.94 -18.03 3.11
C ASP A 20 -1.65 -17.13 1.90
N VAL A 21 -2.43 -16.07 1.78
CA VAL A 21 -2.30 -15.05 0.71
C VAL A 21 -1.36 -13.91 1.10
N SER A 22 -0.76 -13.96 2.30
CA SER A 22 0.07 -12.85 2.81
C SER A 22 1.27 -12.58 1.89
N GLU A 23 1.82 -13.64 1.31
CA GLU A 23 2.92 -13.58 0.36
C GLU A 23 2.48 -13.04 -1.01
N SER A 24 1.26 -13.38 -1.45
CA SER A 24 0.66 -12.93 -2.72
C SER A 24 0.33 -11.45 -2.71
N TYR A 25 -0.21 -10.96 -1.60
CA TYR A 25 -0.50 -9.54 -1.41
C TYR A 25 0.78 -8.67 -1.43
N ARG A 26 1.81 -9.04 -0.65
CA ARG A 26 3.07 -8.29 -0.61
C ARG A 26 3.71 -8.21 -1.99
N ARG A 27 3.65 -9.32 -2.73
CA ARG A 27 4.08 -9.38 -4.12
C ARG A 27 3.26 -8.45 -5.03
N ALA A 28 1.94 -8.48 -4.92
CA ALA A 28 1.05 -7.64 -5.73
C ALA A 28 1.33 -6.14 -5.54
N ILE A 29 1.59 -5.68 -4.32
CA ILE A 29 2.01 -4.30 -4.07
C ILE A 29 3.31 -3.98 -4.81
N VAL A 30 4.37 -4.75 -4.51
CA VAL A 30 5.73 -4.46 -4.97
C VAL A 30 5.78 -4.48 -6.49
N GLU A 31 5.16 -5.48 -7.13
CA GLU A 31 5.09 -5.58 -8.60
C GLU A 31 4.21 -4.51 -9.23
N SER A 32 3.12 -4.08 -8.58
CA SER A 32 2.27 -3.00 -9.13
C SER A 32 3.03 -1.69 -9.19
N ILE A 33 3.75 -1.36 -8.11
CA ILE A 33 4.55 -0.13 -8.04
C ILE A 33 5.68 -0.19 -9.08
N ASP A 34 6.40 -1.31 -9.17
CA ASP A 34 7.48 -1.50 -10.15
C ASP A 34 6.98 -1.35 -11.59
N ARG A 35 5.84 -1.96 -11.94
CA ARG A 35 5.27 -1.86 -13.29
C ARG A 35 4.81 -0.46 -13.67
N VAL A 36 4.33 0.32 -12.70
CA VAL A 36 3.81 1.67 -12.97
C VAL A 36 4.93 2.71 -13.00
N TYR A 37 5.90 2.60 -12.09
CA TYR A 37 6.91 3.65 -11.86
C TYR A 37 8.35 3.23 -12.14
N GLY A 38 8.63 1.94 -12.39
CA GLY A 38 9.96 1.42 -12.71
C GLY A 38 10.91 1.30 -11.52
N GLU A 39 10.41 1.46 -10.30
CA GLU A 39 11.12 1.14 -9.06
C GLU A 39 10.10 0.74 -7.99
N THR A 40 10.56 0.16 -6.88
CA THR A 40 9.66 -0.30 -5.80
C THR A 40 10.36 -0.33 -4.44
N ILE A 41 9.57 -0.52 -3.38
CA ILE A 41 10.07 -0.70 -2.01
C ILE A 41 10.51 -2.14 -1.75
N ALA A 42 11.27 -2.38 -0.67
CA ALA A 42 11.57 -3.74 -0.26
C ALA A 42 10.29 -4.48 0.19
N ARG A 43 10.26 -5.80 0.02
CA ARG A 43 9.09 -6.60 0.37
C ARG A 43 8.82 -6.62 1.87
N GLU A 44 9.87 -6.59 2.69
CA GLU A 44 9.78 -6.47 4.15
C GLU A 44 9.21 -5.12 4.61
N ASP A 45 9.44 -4.06 3.85
CA ASP A 45 8.98 -2.70 4.17
C ASP A 45 7.46 -2.57 4.09
N VAL A 46 6.78 -3.43 3.32
CA VAL A 46 5.30 -3.50 3.27
C VAL A 46 4.70 -3.65 4.67
N GLN A 47 5.36 -4.41 5.54
CA GLN A 47 4.87 -4.64 6.90
C GLN A 47 4.84 -3.34 7.72
N ARG A 48 5.78 -2.41 7.47
CA ARG A 48 5.84 -1.12 8.16
C ARG A 48 4.67 -0.21 7.80
N PHE A 49 4.25 -0.24 6.54
CA PHE A 49 3.03 0.46 6.14
C PHE A 49 1.78 -0.14 6.81
N LYS A 50 1.71 -1.46 6.99
CA LYS A 50 0.61 -2.06 7.77
C LYS A 50 0.61 -1.61 9.23
N GLU A 51 1.79 -1.56 9.83
CA GLU A 51 1.97 -1.15 11.23
C GLU A 51 1.67 0.34 11.44
N ALA A 52 1.91 1.18 10.44
CA ALA A 52 1.50 2.59 10.47
C ALA A 52 -0.02 2.78 10.57
N GLY A 53 -0.80 1.78 10.13
CA GLY A 53 -2.25 1.76 10.24
C GLY A 53 -2.97 2.80 9.38
N GLY A 54 -4.30 2.82 9.47
CA GLY A 54 -5.16 3.80 8.78
C GLY A 54 -5.39 3.56 7.28
N PHE A 55 -4.82 2.51 6.70
CA PHE A 55 -5.13 2.07 5.34
C PHE A 55 -6.42 1.24 5.34
N THR A 56 -7.42 1.66 4.58
CA THR A 56 -8.71 0.95 4.48
C THR A 56 -8.57 -0.34 3.66
N ASN A 57 -7.65 -0.32 2.70
CA ASN A 57 -7.44 -1.38 1.76
C ASN A 57 -5.98 -1.39 1.27
N ASP A 58 -5.66 -2.43 0.54
CA ASP A 58 -4.33 -2.75 0.08
C ASP A 58 -3.84 -1.88 -1.07
N TRP A 59 -4.74 -1.32 -1.88
CA TRP A 59 -4.38 -0.37 -2.94
C TRP A 59 -4.12 1.05 -2.42
N GLU A 60 -4.70 1.45 -1.29
CA GLU A 60 -4.33 2.68 -0.57
C GLU A 60 -2.90 2.57 -0.03
N LEU A 61 -2.56 1.43 0.59
CA LEU A 61 -1.20 1.17 1.04
C LEU A 61 -0.22 1.17 -0.15
N THR A 62 -0.59 0.51 -1.25
CA THR A 62 0.18 0.53 -2.51
C THR A 62 0.40 1.97 -3.00
N SER A 63 -0.63 2.81 -2.91
CA SER A 63 -0.55 4.23 -3.31
C SER A 63 0.38 5.03 -2.40
N ALA A 64 0.36 4.80 -1.08
CA ALA A 64 1.27 5.47 -0.15
C ALA A 64 2.73 5.04 -0.33
N ALA A 65 2.98 3.75 -0.59
CA ALA A 65 4.31 3.25 -0.90
C ALA A 65 4.85 3.82 -2.23
N ALA A 66 4.01 3.94 -3.25
CA ALA A 66 4.38 4.63 -4.49
C ALA A 66 4.64 6.13 -4.25
N LEU A 67 3.81 6.79 -3.45
CA LEU A 67 3.96 8.21 -3.12
C LEU A 67 5.30 8.50 -2.40
N TYR A 68 5.75 7.60 -1.52
CA TYR A 68 7.09 7.67 -0.92
C TYR A 68 8.20 7.73 -1.98
N LEU A 69 8.14 6.85 -2.98
CA LEU A 69 9.15 6.79 -4.05
C LEU A 69 9.10 8.04 -4.92
N LEU A 70 7.89 8.48 -5.30
CA LEU A 70 7.70 9.72 -6.08
C LEU A 70 8.21 10.95 -5.33
N ALA A 71 7.91 11.06 -4.04
CA ALA A 71 8.42 12.13 -3.19
C ALA A 71 9.96 12.09 -3.09
N ARG A 72 10.56 10.90 -3.00
CA ARG A 72 12.01 10.73 -2.99
C ARG A 72 12.70 11.10 -4.31
N ARG A 73 12.03 10.95 -5.45
CA ARG A 73 12.55 11.43 -6.75
C ARG A 73 12.63 12.95 -6.81
N GLU A 74 11.66 13.62 -6.20
CA GLU A 74 11.54 15.08 -6.22
C GLU A 74 12.41 15.77 -5.15
N ALA A 75 12.81 15.04 -4.11
CA ALA A 75 13.63 15.57 -3.03
C ALA A 75 15.09 15.78 -3.49
N SER A 76 15.57 17.03 -3.45
CA SER A 76 16.97 17.35 -3.78
C SER A 76 17.97 16.72 -2.80
N ASP A 77 17.56 16.60 -1.54
CA ASP A 77 18.25 15.87 -0.46
C ASP A 77 17.34 14.74 0.05
N ARG A 78 17.77 13.98 1.05
CA ARG A 78 16.92 12.99 1.74
C ARG A 78 16.44 13.54 3.10
N PRO A 79 15.54 14.54 3.14
CA PRO A 79 15.06 15.07 4.41
C PRO A 79 14.28 13.98 5.16
N ALA A 80 14.25 14.08 6.49
CA ALA A 80 13.23 13.37 7.23
C ALA A 80 11.85 13.95 6.84
N PRO A 81 10.82 13.11 6.62
CA PRO A 81 10.77 11.67 6.88
C PRO A 81 11.00 10.80 5.63
N LEU A 82 11.50 11.35 4.52
CA LEU A 82 11.77 10.62 3.27
C LEU A 82 13.14 9.91 3.23
N ALA A 83 13.86 9.88 4.36
CA ALA A 83 15.19 9.29 4.47
C ALA A 83 15.18 7.78 4.17
N ASP A 84 14.23 7.06 4.76
CA ASP A 84 13.98 5.63 4.61
C ASP A 84 12.49 5.32 4.87
N VAL A 85 12.06 4.09 4.58
CA VAL A 85 10.68 3.66 4.82
C VAL A 85 10.29 3.69 6.29
N PRO A 86 11.10 3.16 7.24
CA PRO A 86 10.76 3.23 8.67
C PRO A 86 10.35 4.63 9.14
N VAL A 87 11.17 5.64 8.87
CA VAL A 87 10.90 7.03 9.29
C VAL A 87 9.64 7.57 8.60
N PHE A 88 9.43 7.25 7.33
CA PHE A 88 8.24 7.66 6.59
C PHE A 88 6.96 7.07 7.19
N THR A 89 6.97 5.77 7.51
CA THR A 89 5.81 5.07 8.09
C THR A 89 5.49 5.52 9.51
N GLU A 90 6.50 5.87 10.31
CA GLU A 90 6.31 6.46 11.64
C GLU A 90 5.65 7.85 11.52
N ALA A 91 6.09 8.68 10.57
CA ALA A 91 5.47 9.97 10.29
C ALA A 91 4.01 9.83 9.83
N ILE A 92 3.71 8.83 8.99
CA ILE A 92 2.32 8.50 8.59
C ILE A 92 1.47 8.18 9.81
N ALA A 93 1.96 7.32 10.72
CA ALA A 93 1.23 6.96 11.93
C ALA A 93 0.95 8.20 12.81
N GLY A 94 1.95 9.09 12.95
CA GLY A 94 1.80 10.37 13.65
C GLY A 94 0.82 11.34 12.99
N ALA A 95 0.64 11.24 11.67
CA ALA A 95 -0.29 12.05 10.88
C ALA A 95 -1.72 11.45 10.80
N GLY A 96 -2.03 10.42 11.59
CA GLY A 96 -3.35 9.78 11.62
C GLY A 96 -3.49 8.54 10.73
N GLY A 97 -2.40 8.11 10.09
CA GLY A 97 -2.36 6.89 9.28
C GLY A 97 -2.92 7.04 7.86
N GLY A 98 -2.87 5.95 7.12
CA GLY A 98 -3.51 5.85 5.81
C GLY A 98 -2.88 6.69 4.69
N LEU A 99 -3.56 6.71 3.55
CA LEU A 99 -3.11 7.46 2.37
C LEU A 99 -3.14 8.97 2.60
N GLU A 100 -4.14 9.48 3.33
CA GLU A 100 -4.23 10.90 3.68
C GLU A 100 -3.07 11.33 4.60
N GLY A 101 -2.71 10.49 5.59
CA GLY A 101 -1.51 10.72 6.40
C GLY A 101 -0.25 10.77 5.53
N ALA A 102 -0.09 9.86 4.57
CA ALA A 102 1.04 9.89 3.64
C ALA A 102 1.08 11.16 2.77
N ARG A 103 -0.08 11.64 2.29
CA ARG A 103 -0.18 12.91 1.54
C ARG A 103 0.20 14.11 2.39
N ALA A 104 -0.26 14.14 3.64
CA ALA A 104 0.08 15.20 4.59
C ALA A 104 1.59 15.23 4.86
N VAL A 105 2.18 14.07 5.14
CA VAL A 105 3.62 13.92 5.37
C VAL A 105 4.44 14.43 4.18
N VAL A 106 4.07 14.08 2.94
CA VAL A 106 4.78 14.57 1.75
C VAL A 106 4.62 16.08 1.57
N SER A 107 3.42 16.61 1.82
CA SER A 107 3.12 18.04 1.71
C SER A 107 3.91 18.89 2.72
N GLU A 108 4.16 18.35 3.90
CA GLU A 108 4.96 19.00 4.95
C GLU A 108 6.46 18.86 4.71
N ALA A 109 6.91 17.68 4.27
CA ALA A 109 8.33 17.36 4.10
C ALA A 109 8.98 18.05 2.90
N LEU A 110 8.19 18.33 1.85
CA LEU A 110 8.69 18.90 0.61
C LEU A 110 8.20 20.34 0.40
N PRO A 111 9.02 21.22 -0.20
CA PRO A 111 8.53 22.51 -0.66
C PRO A 111 7.38 22.35 -1.66
N CYS A 112 6.53 23.36 -1.76
CA CYS A 112 5.32 23.38 -2.58
C CYS A 112 5.53 22.77 -4.00
N GLY A 113 6.55 23.19 -4.74
CA GLY A 113 6.81 22.67 -6.09
C GLY A 113 7.12 21.15 -6.15
N PRO A 114 8.20 20.66 -5.49
CA PRO A 114 8.49 19.22 -5.39
C PRO A 114 7.33 18.38 -4.81
N GLY A 115 6.67 18.85 -3.76
CA GLY A 115 5.55 18.15 -3.13
C GLY A 115 4.36 18.00 -4.07
N GLU A 116 3.96 19.08 -4.76
CA GLU A 116 2.88 19.07 -5.75
C GLU A 116 3.18 18.12 -6.91
N ARG A 117 4.42 18.10 -7.42
CA ARG A 117 4.80 17.17 -8.50
C ARG A 117 4.71 15.71 -8.06
N ALA A 118 5.18 15.39 -6.85
CA ALA A 118 5.07 14.03 -6.31
C ALA A 118 3.60 13.60 -6.15
N LEU A 119 2.75 14.48 -5.61
CA LEU A 119 1.32 14.22 -5.44
C LEU A 119 0.58 14.08 -6.77
N ALA A 120 0.91 14.92 -7.76
CA ALA A 120 0.31 14.89 -9.08
C ALA A 120 0.77 13.69 -9.93
N ALA A 121 1.99 13.19 -9.71
CA ALA A 121 2.50 12.00 -10.38
C ALA A 121 1.88 10.69 -9.88
N LEU A 122 1.23 10.71 -8.72
CA LEU A 122 0.58 9.52 -8.15
C LEU A 122 -0.71 9.18 -8.92
N ASP A 123 -0.62 8.17 -9.76
CA ASP A 123 -1.75 7.54 -10.46
C ASP A 123 -2.28 6.33 -9.65
N GLY A 124 -3.16 6.62 -8.70
CA GLY A 124 -3.77 5.61 -7.84
C GLY A 124 -4.68 4.62 -8.58
N ASP A 125 -5.34 5.07 -9.66
CA ASP A 125 -6.22 4.21 -10.47
C ASP A 125 -5.40 3.18 -11.24
N ARG A 126 -4.29 3.60 -11.86
CA ARG A 126 -3.39 2.68 -12.56
C ARG A 126 -2.74 1.68 -11.61
N LEU A 127 -2.32 2.13 -10.42
CA LEU A 127 -1.83 1.23 -9.36
C LEU A 127 -2.88 0.19 -8.96
N ARG A 128 -4.12 0.61 -8.71
CA ARG A 128 -5.22 -0.28 -8.36
C ARG A 128 -5.47 -1.31 -9.47
N ASN A 129 -5.48 -0.90 -10.72
CA ASN A 129 -5.71 -1.80 -11.86
C ASN A 129 -4.62 -2.88 -11.95
N HIS A 130 -3.35 -2.52 -11.81
CA HIS A 130 -2.26 -3.51 -11.81
C HIS A 130 -2.29 -4.42 -10.59
N PHE A 131 -2.62 -3.87 -9.41
CA PHE A 131 -2.77 -4.64 -8.18
C PHE A 131 -3.88 -5.68 -8.32
N GLN A 132 -5.06 -5.28 -8.80
CA GLN A 132 -6.20 -6.18 -9.00
C GLN A 132 -5.89 -7.27 -10.03
N ALA A 133 -5.23 -6.93 -11.14
CA ALA A 133 -4.83 -7.92 -12.14
C ALA A 133 -3.86 -8.98 -11.58
N LEU A 134 -2.97 -8.59 -10.65
CA LEU A 134 -2.05 -9.48 -9.98
C LEU A 134 -2.72 -10.32 -8.89
N TYR A 135 -3.63 -9.71 -8.13
CA TYR A 135 -4.31 -10.34 -7.00
C TYR A 135 -5.33 -11.39 -7.47
N LEU A 136 -6.10 -11.09 -8.52
CA LEU A 136 -7.13 -11.98 -9.07
C LEU A 136 -6.58 -13.08 -10.00
N GLY A 137 -5.28 -13.03 -10.34
CA GLY A 137 -4.64 -13.97 -11.25
C GLY A 137 -4.85 -13.64 -12.74
N GLY A 138 -3.81 -13.89 -13.55
CA GLY A 138 -3.76 -13.49 -14.97
C GLY A 138 -4.76 -14.16 -15.92
N GLU A 139 -5.65 -15.01 -15.41
CA GLU A 139 -6.75 -15.58 -16.19
C GLU A 139 -8.03 -14.74 -16.13
N LEU A 140 -8.25 -13.91 -15.09
CA LEU A 140 -9.44 -13.05 -15.00
C LEU A 140 -9.28 -11.69 -15.68
N TYR A 141 -8.04 -11.24 -15.95
CA TYR A 141 -7.81 -9.94 -16.60
C TYR A 141 -7.81 -10.01 -18.14
N ARG A 142 -8.01 -11.19 -18.74
CA ARG A 142 -8.06 -11.33 -20.20
C ARG A 142 -9.41 -10.96 -20.82
N GLU A 143 -10.38 -10.50 -20.02
CA GLU A 143 -11.76 -10.16 -20.45
C GLU A 143 -12.24 -8.76 -20.00
N LEU A 144 -11.33 -7.78 -19.84
CA LEU A 144 -11.69 -6.36 -19.73
C LEU A 144 -11.09 -5.57 -20.90
#